data_AF-A0AAW0S9Y7-F1
#
_entry.id   AF-A0AAW0S9Y7-F1
#
_cell.length_a   1.000
_cell.length_b   1.000
_cell.length_c   1.000
_cell.angle_alpha   90.00
_cell.angle_beta   90.00
_cell.angle_gamma   90.00
#
_symmetry.space_group_name_H-M   'P 1'
#
loop_
_entity.id
_entity.type
_entity.pdbx_description
1 polymer ?
#
loop_
_entity_poly.entity_id
_entity_poly.type
_entity_poly.pdbx_seq_one_letter_code
_entity_poly.pdbx_strand_id
1 'polypeptide(L)'
;MLNCSPKFNFETCYLQAFAWFSDLLVEHAEIFWSLFAVDMDQVLAEQPPDTWDSFPLFQILNDYLRTDDNLKNGRFHQHLRETFAPMVVRYVDLMESSIAQSIHKGFEKERWENKGGGRW
;
A
#
# COMPACT_ATOMS: atom_id res chain seq x y z
N MET A 1 -22.17 -15.71 39.62
CA MET A 1 -20.93 -16.50 39.80
C MET A 1 -21.05 -17.74 38.93
N LEU A 2 -20.24 -17.83 37.87
CA LEU A 2 -20.23 -19.01 37.02
C LEU A 2 -19.55 -20.15 37.78
N ASN A 3 -20.32 -21.18 38.12
CA ASN A 3 -19.87 -22.39 38.78
C ASN A 3 -18.93 -23.18 37.86
N CYS A 4 -17.63 -23.22 38.18
CA CYS A 4 -16.70 -24.17 37.58
C CYS A 4 -16.63 -25.44 38.45
N SER A 5 -17.09 -26.55 37.90
CA SER A 5 -16.99 -27.91 38.47
C SER A 5 -15.58 -28.52 38.27
N PRO A 6 -15.20 -29.61 38.98
CA PRO A 6 -13.80 -29.97 39.25
C PRO A 6 -13.05 -30.69 38.11
N LYS A 7 -13.45 -30.48 36.86
CA LYS A 7 -12.59 -30.76 35.69
C LYS A 7 -12.05 -29.44 35.17
N PHE A 8 -11.26 -28.77 36.00
CA PHE A 8 -10.59 -27.53 35.67
C PHE A 8 -9.46 -27.85 34.69
N ASN A 9 -9.78 -27.89 33.40
CA ASN A 9 -8.83 -28.20 32.35
C ASN A 9 -7.94 -26.96 32.15
N PHE A 10 -6.77 -26.92 32.79
CA PHE A 10 -5.82 -25.79 32.76
C PHE A 10 -5.58 -25.27 31.34
N GLU A 11 -5.56 -26.18 30.37
CA GLU A 11 -5.47 -25.91 28.93
C GLU A 11 -6.58 -24.96 28.43
N THR A 12 -7.83 -25.15 28.86
CA THR A 12 -8.95 -24.27 28.45
C THR A 12 -8.86 -22.86 29.03
N CYS A 13 -8.38 -22.71 30.26
CA CYS A 13 -8.22 -21.39 30.89
C CYS A 13 -7.07 -20.61 30.25
N TYR A 14 -5.96 -21.30 29.93
CA TYR A 14 -4.83 -20.71 29.22
C TYR A 14 -5.23 -20.28 27.80
N LEU A 15 -5.92 -21.14 27.05
CA LEU A 15 -6.41 -20.82 25.70
C LEU A 15 -7.37 -19.62 25.71
N GLN A 16 -8.25 -19.55 26.70
CA GLN A 16 -9.20 -18.43 26.81
C GLN A 16 -8.54 -17.12 27.22
N ALA A 17 -7.53 -17.16 28.08
CA ALA A 17 -6.73 -15.98 28.42
C ALA A 17 -5.90 -15.49 27.22
N PHE A 18 -5.33 -16.40 26.44
CA PHE A 18 -4.53 -16.06 25.25
C PHE A 18 -5.40 -15.47 24.13
N ALA A 19 -6.59 -16.02 23.90
CA ALA A 19 -7.57 -15.46 22.95
C ALA A 19 -7.97 -14.03 23.33
N TRP A 20 -8.31 -13.79 24.61
CA TRP A 20 -8.69 -12.45 25.08
C TRP A 20 -7.55 -11.43 24.96
N PHE A 21 -6.30 -11.85 25.25
CA PHE A 21 -5.14 -10.99 25.10
C PHE A 21 -4.83 -10.69 23.62
N SER A 22 -5.02 -11.66 22.73
CA SER A 22 -4.86 -11.48 21.28
C SER A 22 -5.90 -10.50 20.72
N ASP A 23 -7.17 -10.63 21.10
CA ASP A 23 -8.23 -9.72 20.67
C ASP A 23 -7.95 -8.28 21.14
N LEU A 24 -7.48 -8.12 22.37
CA LEU A 24 -7.09 -6.83 22.93
C LEU A 24 -5.91 -6.19 22.18
N LEU A 25 -4.91 -6.99 21.77
CA LEU A 25 -3.77 -6.48 21.00
C LEU A 25 -4.17 -6.04 19.60
N VAL A 26 -5.13 -6.72 18.97
CA VAL A 26 -5.69 -6.32 17.66
C VAL A 26 -6.43 -5.00 17.78
N GLU A 27 -7.32 -4.83 18.76
CA GLU A 27 -8.04 -3.57 18.99
C GLU A 27 -7.07 -2.41 19.27
N HIS A 28 -6.05 -2.67 20.09
CA HIS A 28 -5.02 -1.68 20.38
C HIS A 28 -4.26 -1.29 19.11
N ALA A 29 -3.85 -2.25 18.29
CA ALA A 29 -3.18 -1.98 17.01
C ALA A 29 -4.05 -1.11 16.09
N GLU A 30 -5.36 -1.39 16.00
CA GLU A 30 -6.27 -0.57 15.18
C GLU A 30 -6.32 0.89 15.64
N ILE A 31 -6.33 1.16 16.95
CA ILE A 31 -6.31 2.52 17.49
C ILE A 31 -5.02 3.24 17.08
N PHE A 32 -3.86 2.59 17.25
CA PHE A 32 -2.58 3.17 16.87
C PHE A 32 -2.53 3.50 15.38
N TRP A 33 -2.99 2.59 14.52
CA TRP A 33 -3.04 2.82 13.09
C TRP A 33 -4.03 3.93 12.71
N SER A 34 -5.14 4.08 13.44
CA SER A 34 -6.09 5.17 13.21
C SER A 34 -5.49 6.55 13.50
N LEU A 35 -4.69 6.66 14.57
CA LEU A 35 -3.98 7.89 14.91
C LEU A 35 -2.88 8.18 13.89
N PHE A 36 -2.10 7.16 13.52
CA PHE A 36 -1.07 7.29 12.49
C PHE A 36 -1.65 7.73 11.13
N ALA A 37 -2.83 7.25 10.77
CA ALA A 37 -3.51 7.62 9.52
C ALA A 37 -3.77 9.12 9.43
N VAL A 38 -4.20 9.74 10.53
CA VAL A 38 -4.47 11.18 10.59
C VAL A 38 -3.20 11.98 10.29
N ASP A 39 -2.10 11.65 10.96
CA ASP A 39 -0.83 12.33 10.75
C ASP A 39 -0.28 12.08 9.33
N MET A 40 -0.41 10.85 8.82
CA MET A 40 -0.02 10.48 7.47
C MET A 40 -0.78 11.32 6.43
N ASP A 41 -2.11 11.41 6.54
CA ASP A 41 -2.95 12.16 5.61
C ASP A 41 -2.58 13.65 5.62
N GLN A 42 -2.31 14.22 6.79
CA GLN A 42 -1.87 15.61 6.91
C GLN A 42 -0.55 15.83 6.16
N VAL A 43 0.45 14.98 6.39
CA VAL A 43 1.76 15.10 5.73
C VAL A 43 1.64 14.92 4.21
N LEU A 44 0.82 13.96 3.76
CA LEU A 44 0.58 13.71 2.34
C LEU A 44 -0.20 14.85 1.66
N ALA A 45 -1.07 15.55 2.39
CA ALA A 45 -1.78 16.71 1.86
C ALA A 45 -0.86 17.94 1.65
N GLU A 46 0.23 18.03 2.40
CA GLU A 46 1.23 19.10 2.28
C GLU A 46 2.26 18.82 1.17
N GLN A 47 2.30 17.58 0.63
CA GLN A 47 3.24 17.22 -0.43
C GLN A 47 2.96 18.00 -1.73
N PRO A 48 4.00 18.50 -2.43
CA PRO A 48 3.81 19.16 -3.71
C PRO A 48 3.20 18.21 -4.76
N PRO A 49 2.41 18.72 -5.72
CA PRO A 49 1.82 17.91 -6.78
C PRO A 49 2.90 17.27 -7.66
N ASP A 50 2.60 16.11 -8.23
CA ASP A 50 3.52 15.34 -9.07
C ASP A 50 4.89 15.12 -8.38
N THR A 51 4.85 14.78 -7.08
CA THR A 51 5.99 14.27 -6.31
C THR A 51 5.68 12.89 -5.75
N TRP A 52 6.69 12.03 -5.67
CA TRP A 52 6.51 10.60 -5.36
C TRP A 52 7.46 10.10 -4.26
N ASP A 53 8.03 11.01 -3.47
CA ASP A 53 8.99 10.69 -2.40
C ASP A 53 8.37 9.86 -1.27
N SER A 54 7.04 9.83 -1.17
CA SER A 54 6.27 9.03 -0.22
C SER A 54 5.97 7.60 -0.68
N PHE A 55 6.32 7.20 -1.90
CA PHE A 55 6.12 5.81 -2.36
C PHE A 55 6.85 4.75 -1.53
N PRO A 56 8.09 4.97 -1.04
CA PRO A 56 8.73 4.05 -0.11
C PRO A 56 7.93 3.83 1.18
N LEU A 57 7.23 4.86 1.67
CA LEU A 57 6.34 4.73 2.84
C LEU A 57 5.20 3.76 2.54
N PHE A 58 4.53 3.93 1.39
CA PHE A 58 3.49 3.00 0.95
C PHE A 58 4.00 1.57 0.85
N GLN A 59 5.18 1.36 0.25
CA GLN A 59 5.76 0.03 0.10
C GLN A 59 5.99 -0.64 1.45
N ILE A 60 6.66 0.04 2.38
CA ILE A 60 6.98 -0.50 3.71
C ILE A 60 5.69 -0.85 4.47
N LEU A 61 4.72 0.06 4.49
CA LEU A 61 3.47 -0.14 5.22
C LEU A 61 2.61 -1.24 4.59
N ASN A 62 2.46 -1.25 3.27
CA ASN A 62 1.69 -2.28 2.56
C ASN A 62 2.33 -3.67 2.70
N ASP A 63 3.67 -3.75 2.62
CA ASP A 63 4.38 -5.02 2.85
C ASP A 63 4.27 -5.51 4.30
N TYR A 64 4.29 -4.61 5.28
CA TYR A 64 4.05 -4.97 6.67
C TYR A 64 2.62 -5.49 6.85
N LEU A 65 1.60 -4.70 6.48
CA LEU A 65 0.19 -5.00 6.71
C LEU A 65 -0.30 -6.24 5.97
N ARG A 66 0.24 -6.53 4.78
CA ARG A 66 -0.17 -7.73 4.01
C ARG A 66 0.34 -9.04 4.60
N THR A 67 1.33 -9.00 5.48
CA THR A 67 1.91 -10.20 6.12
C THR A 67 1.20 -10.60 7.41
N ASP A 68 0.41 -9.71 8.00
CA ASP A 68 -0.34 -9.95 9.23
C ASP A 68 -1.82 -10.22 8.91
N ASP A 69 -2.34 -11.39 9.29
CA ASP A 69 -3.72 -11.79 8.97
C ASP A 69 -4.79 -10.94 9.68
N ASN A 70 -4.48 -10.30 10.81
CA ASN A 70 -5.42 -9.44 11.53
C ASN A 70 -5.47 -8.03 10.94
N LEU A 71 -4.36 -7.55 10.37
CA LEU A 71 -4.25 -6.20 9.82
C LEU A 71 -4.48 -6.17 8.30
N LYS A 72 -4.26 -7.29 7.61
CA LYS A 72 -4.46 -7.41 6.18
C LYS A 72 -5.92 -7.17 5.82
N ASN A 73 -6.12 -6.17 4.98
CA ASN A 73 -7.44 -5.70 4.54
C ASN A 73 -8.28 -5.12 5.70
N GLY A 74 -7.64 -4.82 6.83
CA GLY A 74 -8.24 -4.00 7.87
C GLY A 74 -8.45 -2.56 7.40
N ARG A 75 -9.11 -1.75 8.25
CA ARG A 75 -9.50 -0.37 7.92
C ARG A 75 -8.33 0.49 7.45
N PHE A 76 -7.22 0.46 8.20
CA PHE A 76 -6.03 1.24 7.84
C PHE A 76 -5.38 0.74 6.55
N HIS A 77 -5.32 -0.58 6.32
CA HIS A 77 -4.74 -1.12 5.09
C HIS A 77 -5.55 -0.72 3.85
N GLN A 78 -6.87 -0.67 3.97
CA GLN A 78 -7.73 -0.15 2.92
C GLN A 78 -7.51 1.35 2.69
N HIS A 79 -7.53 2.15 3.76
CA HIS A 79 -7.26 3.59 3.70
C HIS A 79 -5.91 3.89 3.03
N LEU A 80 -4.85 3.20 3.43
CA LEU A 80 -3.52 3.31 2.82
C LEU A 80 -3.57 3.08 1.30
N ARG A 81 -4.27 2.04 0.84
CA ARG A 81 -4.39 1.75 -0.60
C ARG A 81 -5.20 2.81 -1.33
N GLU A 82 -6.27 3.30 -0.73
CA GLU A 82 -7.14 4.33 -1.31
C GLU A 82 -6.41 5.68 -1.43
N THR A 83 -5.63 6.06 -0.41
CA THR A 83 -4.84 7.30 -0.42
C THR A 83 -3.77 7.27 -1.51
N PHE A 84 -3.03 6.17 -1.66
CA PHE A 84 -1.93 6.09 -2.63
C PHE A 84 -2.39 5.72 -4.06
N ALA A 85 -3.57 5.12 -4.24
CA ALA A 85 -4.08 4.74 -5.56
C ALA A 85 -4.05 5.88 -6.62
N PRO A 86 -4.63 7.07 -6.37
CA PRO A 86 -4.61 8.15 -7.36
C PRO A 86 -3.18 8.65 -7.66
N MET A 87 -2.26 8.63 -6.69
CA MET A 87 -0.87 9.04 -6.90
C MET A 87 -0.12 8.07 -7.82
N VAL A 88 -0.32 6.76 -7.62
CA VAL A 88 0.28 5.72 -8.46
C VAL A 88 -0.27 5.78 -9.88
N VAL A 89 -1.59 5.96 -10.04
CA VAL A 89 -2.20 6.14 -11.37
C VAL A 89 -1.60 7.36 -12.07
N ARG A 90 -1.57 8.52 -11.39
CA ARG A 90 -0.98 9.74 -11.93
C ARG A 90 0.48 9.57 -12.35
N TYR A 91 1.27 8.87 -11.55
CA TYR A 91 2.66 8.55 -11.88
C TYR A 91 2.76 7.74 -13.18
N VAL A 92 1.96 6.67 -13.30
CA VAL A 92 1.95 5.81 -14.47
C VAL A 92 1.50 6.58 -15.72
N ASP A 93 0.44 7.39 -15.62
CA ASP A 93 -0.07 8.21 -16.73
C ASP A 93 0.99 9.18 -17.26
N LEU A 94 1.74 9.83 -16.34
CA LEU A 94 2.82 10.75 -16.70
C LEU A 94 4.01 10.03 -17.33
N MET A 95 4.38 8.85 -16.81
CA MET A 95 5.41 8.02 -17.42
C MET A 95 5.01 7.54 -18.81
N GLU A 96 3.78 7.06 -18.99
CA GLU A 96 3.24 6.65 -20.29
C GLU A 96 3.28 7.80 -21.29
N SER A 97 2.82 8.98 -20.87
CA SER A 97 2.87 10.20 -21.68
C SER A 97 4.31 10.57 -22.08
N SER A 98 5.25 10.48 -21.15
CA SER A 98 6.67 10.79 -21.40
C SER A 98 7.31 9.83 -22.41
N ILE A 99 6.98 8.53 -22.33
CA ILE A 99 7.42 7.51 -23.28
C ILE A 99 6.82 7.77 -24.66
N ALA A 100 5.51 7.99 -24.75
CA ALA A 100 4.83 8.28 -26.01
C ALA A 100 5.40 9.52 -26.71
N GLN A 101 5.64 10.61 -25.95
CA GLN A 101 6.25 11.82 -26.47
C GLN A 101 7.70 11.60 -26.93
N SER A 102 8.48 10.81 -26.20
CA SER A 102 9.87 10.53 -26.54
C SER A 102 9.99 9.71 -27.83
N ILE A 103 9.08 8.77 -28.06
CA ILE A 103 8.98 8.00 -29.30
C ILE A 103 8.65 8.92 -30.48
N HIS A 104 7.63 9.78 -30.35
CA HIS A 104 7.23 10.68 -31.42
C HIS A 104 8.34 11.67 -31.82
N LYS A 105 9.03 12.26 -30.82
CA LYS A 105 10.21 13.09 -31.05
C LYS A 105 11.37 12.32 -31.68
N GLY A 106 11.50 11.03 -31.38
CA GLY A 106 12.44 10.12 -32.02
C GLY A 106 12.17 10.01 -33.52
N PHE A 107 10.91 9.80 -33.90
CA PHE A 107 10.50 9.71 -35.31
C PHE A 107 10.73 11.00 -36.10
N GLU A 108 10.49 12.18 -35.52
CA GLU A 108 10.78 13.45 -36.20
C GLU A 108 12.28 13.65 -36.48
N LYS A 109 13.16 13.04 -35.68
CA LYS A 109 14.61 13.05 -35.89
C LYS A 109 15.10 11.97 -36.85
N GLU A 110 14.29 10.95 -37.13
CA GLU A 110 14.60 9.93 -38.13
C GLU A 110 14.45 10.50 -39.55
N ARG A 111 15.57 10.97 -40.11
CA ARG A 111 15.69 11.18 -41.55
C ARG A 111 15.96 9.85 -42.24
N TRP A 112 14.90 9.24 -42.75
CA TRP A 112 15.01 8.08 -43.63
C TRP A 112 15.62 8.51 -44.96
N GLU A 113 16.93 8.27 -45.16
CA GLU A 113 17.51 8.33 -46.50
C GLU A 113 17.00 7.13 -47.29
N ASN A 114 16.14 7.40 -48.26
CA ASN A 114 15.73 6.40 -49.23
C ASN A 114 16.99 6.03 -50.04
N LYS A 115 17.57 4.86 -49.80
CA LYS A 115 18.62 4.30 -50.67
C LYS A 115 18.00 4.00 -52.03
N GLY A 116 17.86 5.03 -52.84
CA GLY A 116 17.52 4.89 -54.25
C GLY A 116 18.59 4.05 -54.94
N GLY A 117 18.15 2.99 -55.62
CA GLY A 117 18.95 2.34 -56.66
C GLY A 117 19.59 1.00 -56.30
N GLY A 118 18.89 0.11 -55.59
CA GLY A 118 19.21 -1.32 -55.67
C GLY A 118 18.75 -1.89 -57.01
N ARG A 119 19.69 -2.11 -57.94
CA ARG A 119 19.51 -3.17 -58.95
C ARG A 119 19.63 -4.51 -58.21
N TRP A 120 18.68 -5.39 -58.50
CA TRP A 120 18.46 -6.73 -57.94
C TRP A 120 19.73 -7.52 -57.67
#